data_AF-A0A7Y5WZL5-F1
#
_entry.id   AF-A0A7Y5WZL5-F1
#
_cell.length_a   1.000
_cell.length_b   1.000
_cell.length_c   1.000
_cell.angle_alpha   90.00
_cell.angle_beta   90.00
_cell.angle_gamma   90.00
#
_symmetry.space_group_name_H-M   'P 1'
#
loop_
_entity.id
_entity.type
_entity.pdbx_description
1 polymer ?
#
loop_
_entity_poly.entity_id
_entity_poly.type
_entity_poly.pdbx_seq_one_letter_code
_entity_poly.pdbx_strand_id
1 'polypeptide(L)'
;MPRAKAPLALAGFLALPLFFAALMAASLAIEKPRVVEWSRPHGRIARIYHDASGSLEVKIWLLALVVALFLVAAGWLASFVRYGVYVTCVAAVVEALALTVRLDRWEGHHTSRFPQGEDLLSDDKPGSLVNRGQWEHEAARTAHSLVNYTIALALIATAIVVVLAVRRKRGPLPVPPPAPPQTGGAPTTSGL
;
A
#
# COMPACT_ATOMS: atom_id res chain seq x y z
N MET A 1 -30.39 -2.52 8.15
CA MET A 1 -29.27 -2.94 9.04
C MET A 1 -28.25 -1.80 9.09
N PRO A 2 -27.66 -1.46 10.25
CA PRO A 2 -26.64 -0.42 10.33
C PRO A 2 -25.39 -0.84 9.53
N ARG A 3 -24.91 0.06 8.65
CA ARG A 3 -23.72 -0.17 7.82
C ARG A 3 -22.47 -0.21 8.70
N ALA A 4 -21.66 -1.25 8.58
CA ALA A 4 -20.35 -1.28 9.23
C ALA A 4 -19.41 -0.31 8.51
N LYS A 5 -18.94 0.74 9.19
CA LYS A 5 -18.03 1.74 8.59
C LYS A 5 -16.57 1.26 8.50
N ALA A 6 -16.20 0.25 9.29
CA ALA A 6 -14.83 -0.23 9.41
C ALA A 6 -14.22 -0.81 8.11
N PRO A 7 -14.94 -1.65 7.33
CA PRO A 7 -14.39 -2.18 6.07
C PRO A 7 -14.04 -1.08 5.06
N LEU A 8 -14.90 -0.09 4.89
CA LEU A 8 -14.66 1.05 4.01
C LEU A 8 -13.51 1.94 4.49
N ALA A 9 -13.44 2.24 5.79
CA ALA A 9 -12.36 3.04 6.36
C ALA A 9 -10.99 2.35 6.18
N LEU A 10 -10.93 1.04 6.43
CA LEU A 10 -9.73 0.25 6.22
C LEU A 10 -9.33 0.20 4.73
N ALA A 11 -10.29 0.01 3.83
CA ALA A 11 -10.05 0.03 2.39
C ALA A 11 -9.46 1.37 1.94
N GLY A 12 -10.04 2.51 2.37
CA GLY A 12 -9.51 3.84 2.04
C GLY A 12 -8.08 4.06 2.56
N PHE A 13 -7.77 3.56 3.75
CA PHE A 13 -6.41 3.64 4.31
C PHE A 13 -5.40 2.79 3.54
N LEU A 14 -5.75 1.53 3.21
CA LEU A 14 -4.87 0.60 2.49
C LEU A 14 -4.73 0.93 1.00
N ALA A 15 -5.68 1.68 0.42
CA ALA A 15 -5.65 2.05 -0.98
C ALA A 15 -4.49 3.01 -1.32
N LEU A 16 -4.01 3.80 -0.35
CA LEU A 16 -2.93 4.78 -0.58
C LEU A 16 -1.59 4.12 -0.95
N PRO A 17 -1.02 3.19 -0.16
CA PRO A 17 0.22 2.51 -0.56
C PRO A 17 0.04 1.69 -1.86
N LEU A 18 -1.14 1.12 -2.10
CA LEU A 18 -1.43 0.39 -3.33
C LEU A 18 -1.49 1.28 -4.56
N PHE A 19 -2.03 2.49 -4.43
CA PHE A 19 -2.01 3.50 -5.49
C PHE A 19 -0.59 3.83 -5.94
N PHE A 20 0.32 4.08 -4.98
CA PHE A 20 1.72 4.37 -5.30
C PHE A 20 2.42 3.17 -5.94
N ALA A 21 2.19 1.96 -5.43
CA ALA A 21 2.72 0.74 -6.06
C ALA A 21 2.16 0.54 -7.48
N ALA A 22 0.89 0.88 -7.71
CA ALA A 22 0.23 0.75 -9.00
C ALA A 22 0.75 1.71 -10.08
N LEU A 23 1.40 2.83 -9.71
CA LEU A 23 2.02 3.73 -10.68
C LEU A 23 3.06 3.02 -11.55
N MET A 24 3.82 2.09 -10.98
CA MET A 24 4.84 1.34 -11.73
C MET A 24 4.22 0.28 -12.67
N ALA A 25 3.17 -0.40 -12.21
CA ALA A 25 2.43 -1.32 -13.06
C ALA A 25 1.73 -0.58 -14.22
N ALA A 26 1.17 0.60 -13.94
CA ALA A 26 0.50 1.44 -14.92
C ALA A 26 1.48 2.03 -15.95
N SER A 27 2.67 2.46 -15.53
CA SER A 27 3.71 2.91 -16.47
C SER A 27 4.17 1.77 -17.36
N LEU A 28 4.38 0.55 -16.83
CA LEU A 28 4.67 -0.62 -17.67
C LEU A 28 3.62 -0.89 -18.75
N ALA A 29 2.34 -0.68 -18.41
CA ALA A 29 1.22 -1.03 -19.29
C ALA A 29 1.02 -0.03 -20.43
N ILE A 30 1.30 1.26 -20.17
CA ILE A 30 0.91 2.36 -21.06
C ILE A 30 2.12 3.01 -21.73
N GLU A 31 3.26 3.07 -21.04
CA GLU A 31 4.42 3.79 -21.54
C GLU A 31 5.07 3.04 -22.70
N LYS A 32 5.12 3.71 -23.85
CA LYS A 32 5.90 3.26 -25.02
C LYS A 32 7.03 4.26 -25.23
N PRO A 33 8.30 3.82 -25.22
CA PRO A 33 9.42 4.74 -25.40
C PRO A 33 9.33 5.38 -26.79
N ARG A 34 9.24 6.71 -26.82
CA ARG A 34 9.46 7.47 -28.05
C ARG A 34 10.96 7.59 -28.25
N VAL A 35 11.47 6.90 -29.26
CA VAL A 35 12.87 6.96 -29.66
C VAL A 35 12.98 7.89 -30.86
N VAL A 36 13.73 8.97 -30.72
CA VAL A 36 14.16 9.79 -31.86
C VAL A 36 15.61 9.42 -32.16
N GLU A 37 15.83 8.83 -33.33
CA GLU A 37 17.15 8.54 -33.86
C GLU A 37 17.60 9.74 -34.69
N TRP A 38 18.75 10.33 -34.35
CA TRP A 38 19.37 11.36 -35.18
C TRP A 38 20.80 10.95 -35.56
N SER A 39 21.14 11.15 -36.83
CA SER A 39 22.49 10.89 -37.32
C SER A 39 23.40 12.05 -36.96
N ARG A 40 24.44 11.78 -36.17
CA ARG A 40 25.50 12.77 -35.92
C ARG A 40 26.34 12.95 -37.19
N PRO A 41 27.01 14.10 -37.38
CA PRO A 41 27.87 14.38 -38.54
C PRO A 41 28.97 13.34 -38.81
N HIS A 42 29.34 12.54 -37.81
CA HIS A 42 30.38 11.51 -37.87
C HIS A 42 29.81 10.09 -38.04
N GLY A 43 28.57 9.94 -38.52
CA GLY A 43 27.96 8.64 -38.86
C GLY A 43 27.49 7.79 -37.67
N ARG A 44 27.55 8.30 -36.44
CA ARG A 44 26.98 7.61 -35.27
C ARG A 44 25.51 7.99 -35.07
N ILE A 45 24.63 7.00 -35.02
CA ILE A 45 23.22 7.21 -34.63
C ILE A 45 23.18 7.47 -33.13
N ALA A 46 22.64 8.62 -32.74
CA ALA A 46 22.32 8.91 -31.36
C ALA A 46 20.81 8.71 -31.15
N ARG A 47 20.46 7.89 -30.17
CA ARG A 47 19.09 7.68 -29.70
C ARG A 47 18.82 8.62 -28.53
N ILE A 48 17.82 9.47 -28.67
CA ILE A 48 17.32 10.27 -27.56
C ILE A 48 15.99 9.66 -27.14
N TYR A 49 15.88 9.32 -25.86
CA TYR A 49 14.65 8.89 -25.23
C TYR A 49 13.96 10.13 -24.68
N HIS A 50 12.71 10.35 -25.07
CA HIS A 50 11.92 11.45 -24.52
C HIS A 50 11.14 10.98 -23.29
N ASP A 51 10.90 11.92 -22.38
CA ASP A 51 9.99 11.73 -21.26
C ASP A 51 8.57 11.42 -21.73
N ALA A 52 7.79 10.82 -20.83
CA ALA A 52 6.35 10.66 -21.04
C ALA A 52 5.73 12.02 -21.38
N SER A 53 4.90 12.10 -22.42
CA SER A 53 4.11 13.31 -22.64
C SER A 53 3.13 13.50 -21.48
N GLY A 54 2.75 14.74 -21.16
CA GLY A 54 1.80 14.99 -20.06
C GLY A 54 0.48 14.24 -20.21
N SER A 55 0.02 13.98 -21.45
CA SER A 55 -1.15 13.12 -21.70
C SER A 55 -0.93 11.65 -21.31
N LEU A 56 0.28 11.13 -21.49
CA LEU A 56 0.64 9.78 -21.08
C LEU A 56 0.71 9.69 -19.55
N GLU A 57 1.32 10.69 -18.91
CA GLU A 57 1.42 10.78 -17.46
C GLU A 57 0.04 10.76 -16.80
N VAL A 58 -0.90 11.58 -17.27
CA VAL A 58 -2.29 11.57 -16.79
C VAL A 58 -2.94 10.19 -16.90
N LYS A 59 -2.69 9.45 -17.99
CA LYS A 59 -3.23 8.09 -18.15
C LYS A 59 -2.64 7.10 -17.13
N ILE A 60 -1.35 7.23 -16.82
CA ILE A 60 -0.68 6.43 -15.80
C ILE A 60 -1.32 6.69 -14.43
N TRP A 61 -1.47 7.97 -14.06
CA TRP A 61 -2.14 8.37 -12.82
C TRP A 61 -3.58 7.83 -12.73
N LEU A 62 -4.36 7.97 -13.81
CA LEU A 62 -5.74 7.47 -13.85
C LEU A 62 -5.81 5.94 -13.73
N LEU A 63 -4.92 5.22 -14.41
CA LEU A 63 -4.90 3.75 -14.33
C LEU A 63 -4.47 3.28 -12.93
N ALA A 64 -3.52 3.96 -12.28
CA ALA A 64 -3.15 3.67 -10.90
C ALA A 64 -4.32 3.94 -9.93
N LEU A 65 -5.10 4.99 -10.18
CA LEU A 65 -6.28 5.31 -9.38
C LEU A 65 -7.36 4.22 -9.47
N VAL A 66 -7.48 3.55 -10.61
CA VAL A 66 -8.43 2.43 -10.80
C VAL A 66 -8.19 1.32 -9.77
N VAL A 67 -6.93 0.96 -9.49
CA VAL A 67 -6.56 -0.02 -8.46
C VAL A 67 -7.05 0.42 -7.08
N ALA A 68 -6.73 1.65 -6.67
CA ALA A 68 -7.22 2.19 -5.40
C ALA A 68 -8.75 2.20 -5.29
N LEU A 69 -9.45 2.54 -6.38
CA LEU A 69 -10.91 2.53 -6.45
C LEU A 69 -11.50 1.12 -6.35
N PHE A 70 -10.84 0.10 -6.92
CA PHE A 70 -11.26 -1.29 -6.76
C PHE A 70 -11.27 -1.71 -5.30
N LEU A 71 -10.22 -1.39 -4.54
CA LEU A 71 -10.20 -1.70 -3.10
C LEU A 71 -11.29 -0.96 -2.32
N VAL A 72 -11.47 0.34 -2.59
CA VAL A 72 -12.50 1.15 -1.93
C VAL A 72 -13.89 0.61 -2.23
N ALA A 73 -14.16 0.23 -3.49
CA ALA A 73 -15.41 -0.41 -3.90
C ALA A 73 -15.62 -1.75 -3.20
N ALA A 74 -14.57 -2.58 -3.11
CA ALA A 74 -14.60 -3.85 -2.37
C ALA A 74 -14.91 -3.61 -0.88
N GLY A 75 -14.27 -2.63 -0.24
CA GLY A 75 -14.55 -2.25 1.14
C GLY A 75 -15.98 -1.72 1.35
N TRP A 76 -16.50 -0.94 0.41
CA TRP A 76 -17.88 -0.46 0.43
C TRP A 76 -18.89 -1.60 0.31
N LEU A 77 -18.66 -2.55 -0.59
CA LEU A 77 -19.48 -3.77 -0.72
C LEU A 77 -19.36 -4.66 0.52
N ALA A 78 -18.16 -4.76 1.08
CA ALA A 78 -17.91 -5.54 2.30
C ALA A 78 -18.60 -4.95 3.54
N SER A 79 -18.89 -3.64 3.57
CA SER A 79 -19.67 -3.00 4.64
C SER A 79 -21.10 -3.53 4.79
N PHE A 80 -21.60 -4.30 3.83
CA PHE A 80 -22.91 -4.95 3.88
C PHE A 80 -22.91 -6.39 4.39
N VAL A 81 -21.72 -6.99 4.62
CA VAL A 81 -21.60 -8.35 5.13
C VAL A 81 -21.03 -8.37 6.54
N ARG A 82 -21.46 -9.34 7.36
CA ARG A 82 -21.07 -9.46 8.78
C ARG A 82 -19.55 -9.54 8.98
N TYR A 83 -18.85 -10.15 8.03
CA TYR A 83 -17.41 -10.38 8.06
C TYR A 83 -16.65 -9.42 7.14
N GLY A 84 -17.20 -8.22 6.89
CA GLY A 84 -16.70 -7.29 5.88
C GLY A 84 -15.21 -6.93 6.02
N VAL A 85 -14.70 -6.80 7.25
CA VAL A 85 -13.28 -6.48 7.46
C VAL A 85 -12.37 -7.57 6.89
N TYR A 86 -12.73 -8.85 7.04
CA TYR A 86 -11.96 -9.96 6.47
C TYR A 86 -11.96 -9.93 4.95
N VAL A 87 -13.12 -9.62 4.34
CA VAL A 87 -13.25 -9.47 2.88
C VAL A 87 -12.35 -8.33 2.38
N THR A 88 -12.36 -7.17 3.05
CA THR A 88 -11.47 -6.06 2.71
C THR A 88 -10.00 -6.43 2.83
N CYS A 89 -9.59 -7.11 3.91
CA CYS A 89 -8.21 -7.53 4.10
C CYS A 89 -7.75 -8.51 3.02
N VAL A 90 -8.59 -9.51 2.67
CA VAL A 90 -8.28 -10.46 1.59
C VAL A 90 -8.16 -9.74 0.26
N ALA A 91 -9.09 -8.83 -0.06
CA ALA A 91 -9.03 -8.04 -1.29
C ALA A 91 -7.73 -7.21 -1.36
N ALA A 92 -7.37 -6.53 -0.28
CA ALA A 92 -6.12 -5.76 -0.20
C ALA A 92 -4.89 -6.63 -0.43
N VAL A 93 -4.83 -7.83 0.17
CA VAL A 93 -3.70 -8.76 -0.02
C VAL A 93 -3.62 -9.26 -1.47
N VAL A 94 -4.75 -9.65 -2.06
CA VAL A 94 -4.79 -10.12 -3.45
C VAL A 94 -4.34 -9.02 -4.41
N GLU A 95 -4.81 -7.79 -4.22
CA GLU A 95 -4.43 -6.65 -5.04
C GLU A 95 -2.95 -6.29 -4.87
N ALA A 96 -2.45 -6.30 -3.64
CA ALA A 96 -1.04 -6.07 -3.34
C ALA A 96 -0.13 -7.10 -4.04
N LEU A 97 -0.50 -8.38 -4.00
CA LEU A 97 0.24 -9.43 -4.69
C LEU A 97 0.14 -9.31 -6.21
N ALA A 98 -1.03 -8.93 -6.74
CA ALA A 98 -1.22 -8.75 -8.19
C ALA A 98 -0.31 -7.66 -8.76
N LEU A 99 -0.06 -6.57 -8.00
CA LEU A 99 0.81 -5.48 -8.43
C LEU A 99 2.29 -5.87 -8.53
N THR A 100 2.74 -6.87 -7.79
CA THR A 100 4.17 -7.27 -7.78
C THR A 100 4.52 -8.34 -8.81
N VAL A 101 3.54 -9.00 -9.42
CA VAL A 101 3.76 -10.15 -10.36
C VAL A 101 4.71 -9.80 -11.51
N ARG A 102 4.77 -8.54 -11.93
CA ARG A 102 5.55 -8.10 -13.10
C ARG A 102 6.56 -7.01 -12.81
N LEU A 103 6.92 -6.82 -11.54
CA LEU A 103 7.81 -5.72 -11.16
C LEU A 103 9.21 -5.85 -11.77
N ASP A 104 9.78 -7.06 -11.78
CA ASP A 104 11.08 -7.32 -12.42
C ASP A 104 11.06 -6.98 -13.92
N ARG A 105 9.92 -7.22 -14.58
CA ARG A 105 9.75 -6.87 -15.99
C ARG A 105 9.67 -5.36 -16.18
N TRP A 106 9.07 -4.65 -15.24
CA TRP A 106 9.06 -3.19 -15.24
C TRP A 106 10.49 -2.65 -15.07
N GLU A 107 11.22 -3.14 -14.07
CA GLU A 107 12.61 -2.75 -13.79
C GLU A 107 13.49 -2.96 -15.03
N GLY A 108 13.51 -4.19 -15.58
CA GLY A 108 14.31 -4.49 -16.77
C GLY A 108 13.90 -3.67 -18.00
N HIS A 109 12.60 -3.42 -18.19
CA HIS A 109 12.13 -2.60 -19.30
C HIS A 109 12.59 -1.14 -19.16
N HIS A 110 12.42 -0.54 -17.97
CA HIS A 110 12.81 0.85 -17.72
C HIS A 110 14.33 1.03 -17.75
N THR A 111 15.11 0.14 -17.14
CA THR A 111 16.59 0.20 -17.20
C THR A 111 17.11 0.10 -18.64
N SER A 112 16.41 -0.63 -19.52
CA SER A 112 16.80 -0.74 -20.94
C SER A 112 16.56 0.56 -21.73
N ARG A 113 15.62 1.40 -21.28
CA ARG A 113 15.32 2.71 -21.89
C ARG A 113 16.40 3.73 -21.58
N PHE A 114 17.10 3.60 -20.45
CA PHE A 114 18.12 4.53 -20.00
C PHE A 114 19.49 3.85 -20.03
N PRO A 115 20.09 3.62 -21.22
CA PRO A 115 21.36 2.91 -21.35
C PRO A 115 22.55 3.65 -20.71
N GLN A 116 22.38 4.94 -20.41
CA GLN A 116 23.35 5.79 -19.72
C GLN A 116 22.82 6.22 -18.34
N GLY A 117 21.90 5.49 -17.73
CA GLY A 117 21.27 5.91 -16.47
C GLY A 117 20.20 7.00 -16.64
N GLU A 118 19.44 7.21 -15.58
CA GLU A 118 18.31 8.18 -15.52
C GLU A 118 18.79 9.61 -15.78
N ASP A 119 19.97 9.96 -15.28
CA ASP A 119 20.60 11.27 -15.45
C ASP A 119 21.26 11.46 -16.83
N LEU A 120 21.17 10.45 -17.70
CA LEU A 120 21.75 10.42 -19.05
C LEU A 120 23.29 10.57 -19.06
N LEU A 121 23.96 10.27 -17.95
CA LEU A 121 25.42 10.28 -17.81
C LEU A 121 25.96 8.87 -17.64
N SER A 122 26.96 8.49 -18.42
CA SER A 122 27.63 7.21 -18.21
C SER A 122 28.25 7.13 -16.81
N ASP A 123 28.23 5.93 -16.22
CA ASP A 123 28.67 5.67 -14.83
C ASP A 123 30.13 6.11 -14.55
N ASP A 124 30.96 6.29 -15.58
CA ASP A 124 32.33 6.79 -15.48
C ASP A 124 32.43 8.32 -15.33
N LYS A 125 31.32 9.05 -15.42
CA LYS A 125 31.30 10.52 -15.34
C LYS A 125 31.23 10.99 -13.88
N PRO A 126 32.10 11.92 -13.45
CA PRO A 126 32.09 12.46 -12.08
C PRO A 126 30.78 13.14 -11.65
N GLY A 127 29.92 13.51 -12.60
CA GLY A 127 28.61 14.11 -12.34
C GLY A 127 27.45 13.13 -12.33
N SER A 128 27.69 11.83 -12.52
CA SER A 128 26.64 10.81 -12.43
C SER A 128 26.17 10.71 -10.97
N LEU A 129 24.88 10.90 -10.75
CA LEU A 129 24.27 10.88 -9.41
C LEU A 129 23.78 9.48 -9.05
N VAL A 130 23.42 8.69 -10.05
CA VAL A 130 22.79 7.38 -9.91
C VAL A 130 23.32 6.48 -11.01
N ASN A 131 23.86 5.32 -10.63
CA ASN A 131 24.35 4.34 -11.60
C ASN A 131 23.20 3.84 -12.47
N ARG A 132 23.50 3.40 -13.69
CA ARG A 132 22.52 2.77 -14.57
C ARG A 132 21.73 1.66 -13.86
N GLY A 133 20.41 1.76 -13.88
CA GLY A 133 19.50 0.77 -13.29
C GLY A 133 19.27 0.91 -11.79
N GLN A 134 20.07 1.73 -11.09
CA GLN A 134 19.94 1.89 -9.65
C GLN A 134 18.62 2.57 -9.28
N TRP A 135 18.18 3.57 -10.04
CA TRP A 135 16.89 4.23 -9.79
C TRP A 135 15.73 3.24 -9.93
N GLU A 136 15.70 2.48 -11.04
CA GLU A 136 14.65 1.48 -11.27
C GLU A 136 14.66 0.40 -10.19
N HIS A 137 15.84 -0.04 -9.76
CA HIS A 137 15.98 -1.01 -8.69
C HIS A 137 15.41 -0.50 -7.36
N GLU A 138 15.74 0.73 -6.96
CA GLU A 138 15.23 1.32 -5.72
C GLU A 138 13.73 1.63 -5.80
N ALA A 139 13.22 2.00 -6.98
CA ALA A 139 11.80 2.19 -7.22
C ALA A 139 11.04 0.84 -7.08
N ALA A 140 11.54 -0.22 -7.73
CA ALA A 140 11.03 -1.59 -7.60
C ALA A 140 11.01 -2.05 -6.13
N ARG A 141 12.13 -1.85 -5.41
CA ARG A 141 12.24 -2.17 -3.98
C ARG A 141 11.22 -1.38 -3.14
N THR A 142 11.01 -0.10 -3.46
CA THR A 142 10.05 0.74 -2.76
C THR A 142 8.61 0.22 -2.94
N ALA A 143 8.21 -0.16 -4.15
CA ALA A 143 6.88 -0.74 -4.34
C ALA A 143 6.72 -2.11 -3.67
N HIS A 144 7.76 -2.96 -3.67
CA HIS A 144 7.74 -4.18 -2.85
C HIS A 144 7.55 -3.87 -1.37
N SER A 145 8.23 -2.84 -0.85
CA SER A 145 8.08 -2.38 0.53
C SER A 145 6.65 -1.92 0.82
N LEU A 146 6.06 -1.07 -0.03
CA LEU A 146 4.68 -0.60 0.10
C LEU A 146 3.66 -1.75 0.09
N VAL A 147 3.84 -2.73 -0.81
CA VAL A 147 3.01 -3.94 -0.88
C VAL A 147 3.14 -4.77 0.39
N ASN A 148 4.36 -5.00 0.88
CA ASN A 148 4.60 -5.74 2.12
C ASN A 148 3.99 -5.04 3.34
N TYR A 149 4.10 -3.71 3.43
CA TYR A 149 3.43 -2.93 4.47
C TYR A 149 1.91 -3.05 4.39
N THR A 150 1.34 -2.99 3.18
CA THR A 150 -0.11 -3.16 2.98
C THR A 150 -0.58 -4.52 3.47
N ILE A 151 0.14 -5.59 3.12
CA ILE A 151 -0.16 -6.96 3.58
C ILE A 151 -0.05 -7.03 5.11
N ALA A 152 1.04 -6.51 5.70
CA ALA A 152 1.23 -6.52 7.14
C ALA A 152 0.10 -5.78 7.88
N LEU A 153 -0.31 -4.60 7.39
CA LEU A 153 -1.40 -3.82 7.96
C LEU A 153 -2.75 -4.55 7.85
N ALA A 154 -3.02 -5.22 6.73
CA ALA A 154 -4.22 -6.04 6.56
C ALA A 154 -4.25 -7.23 7.53
N LEU A 155 -3.11 -7.88 7.76
CA LEU A 155 -2.97 -8.97 8.74
C LEU A 155 -3.15 -8.47 10.17
N ILE A 156 -2.57 -7.32 10.52
CA ILE A 156 -2.75 -6.68 11.83
C ILE A 156 -4.22 -6.33 12.07
N ALA A 157 -4.89 -5.71 11.09
CA ALA A 157 -6.31 -5.39 11.18
C ALA A 157 -7.16 -6.66 11.40
N THR A 158 -6.85 -7.73 10.68
CA THR A 158 -7.48 -9.05 10.85
C THR A 158 -7.29 -9.58 12.28
N ALA A 159 -6.07 -9.55 12.80
CA ALA A 159 -5.75 -10.00 14.15
C ALA A 159 -6.50 -9.19 15.22
N ILE A 160 -6.58 -7.86 15.07
CA ILE A 160 -7.34 -7.00 15.98
C ILE A 160 -8.82 -7.42 16.02
N VAL A 161 -9.45 -7.63 14.86
CA VAL A 161 -10.86 -8.05 14.82
C VAL A 161 -11.06 -9.42 15.46
N VAL A 162 -10.14 -10.37 15.25
CA VAL A 162 -10.18 -11.69 15.89
C VAL A 162 -10.09 -11.56 17.41
N VAL A 163 -9.12 -10.79 17.93
CA VAL A 163 -8.97 -10.55 19.37
C VAL A 163 -10.23 -9.93 19.96
N LEU A 164 -10.81 -8.92 19.30
CA LEU A 164 -12.05 -8.28 19.75
C LEU A 164 -13.24 -9.25 19.72
N ALA A 165 -13.33 -10.11 18.71
CA ALA A 165 -14.37 -11.13 18.62
C ALA A 165 -14.25 -12.16 19.76
N VAL A 166 -13.03 -12.61 20.07
CA VAL A 166 -12.74 -13.52 21.19
C VAL A 166 -13.08 -12.84 22.53
N ARG A 167 -12.67 -11.58 22.73
CA ARG A 167 -13.00 -10.82 23.95
C ARG A 167 -14.51 -10.66 24.12
N ARG A 168 -15.25 -10.36 23.05
CA ARG A 168 -16.72 -10.28 23.09
C ARG A 168 -17.38 -11.60 23.48
N LYS A 169 -16.84 -12.74 23.02
CA LYS A 169 -17.35 -14.07 23.42
C LYS A 169 -17.08 -14.42 24.88
N ARG A 170 -15.98 -13.92 25.47
CA ARG A 170 -15.59 -14.22 26.86
C ARG A 170 -16.41 -13.46 27.92
N GLY A 171 -17.20 -12.47 27.52
CA GLY A 171 -18.01 -11.66 28.45
C GLY A 171 -17.19 -10.63 29.24
N PRO A 172 -17.85 -9.73 29.99
CA PRO A 172 -17.19 -8.80 30.90
C PRO A 172 -16.49 -9.56 32.04
N LEU A 173 -15.44 -8.96 32.61
CA LEU A 173 -14.83 -9.47 33.84
C LEU A 173 -15.91 -9.47 34.95
N PRO A 174 -15.93 -10.49 35.84
CA PRO A 174 -16.81 -10.50 37.00
C PRO A 174 -16.65 -9.20 37.80
N VAL A 175 -17.77 -8.57 38.16
CA VAL A 175 -17.74 -7.43 39.08
C VAL A 175 -17.26 -7.95 40.45
N PRO A 176 -16.26 -7.32 41.09
CA PRO A 176 -15.87 -7.69 42.44
C PRO A 176 -17.08 -7.66 43.38
N PRO A 177 -17.21 -8.61 44.32
CA PRO A 177 -18.29 -8.56 45.29
C PRO A 177 -18.24 -7.24 46.06
N PRO A 178 -19.40 -6.67 46.44
CA PRO A 178 -19.43 -5.46 47.26
C PRO A 178 -18.64 -5.67 48.54
N ALA A 179 -17.95 -4.61 49.00
CA ALA A 179 -17.25 -4.66 50.28
C ALA A 179 -18.22 -5.10 51.39
N PRO A 180 -17.79 -5.95 52.34
CA PRO A 180 -18.64 -6.35 53.45
C PRO A 180 -19.14 -5.10 54.18
N PRO A 181 -20.40 -5.11 54.67
CA PRO A 181 -20.93 -3.99 55.42
C PRO A 181 -19.98 -3.67 56.57
N GLN A 182 -19.56 -2.41 56.68
CA GLN A 182 -18.89 -1.94 57.88
C GLN A 182 -19.91 -2.06 59.01
N THR A 183 -19.81 -3.13 59.80
CA THR A 183 -20.51 -3.21 61.08
C THR A 183 -19.98 -2.06 61.90
N GLY A 184 -20.73 -0.96 61.94
CA GLY A 184 -20.45 0.16 62.83
C GLY A 184 -20.32 -0.42 64.22
N GLY A 185 -19.10 -0.38 64.76
CA GLY A 185 -18.84 -0.80 66.12
C GLY A 185 -19.81 -0.07 67.03
N ALA A 186 -20.65 -0.82 67.75
CA ALA A 186 -21.50 -0.24 68.77
C ALA A 186 -20.59 0.57 69.71
N PRO A 187 -20.91 1.85 70.00
CA PRO A 187 -20.15 2.59 70.98
C PRO A 187 -20.23 1.83 72.30
N THR A 188 -19.09 1.36 72.80
CA THR A 188 -18.99 0.82 74.15
C THR A 188 -19.29 1.95 75.11
N THR A 189 -20.53 2.01 75.60
CA THR A 189 -20.86 2.80 76.77
C THR A 189 -20.22 2.11 77.97
N SER A 190 -18.95 2.41 78.23
CA SER A 190 -18.34 2.17 79.54
C SER A 190 -19.00 3.13 80.52
N GLY A 191 -20.02 2.63 81.21
CA GLY A 191 -20.58 3.30 82.38
C GLY A 191 -19.70 3.11 83.60
N LEU A 192 -19.71 4.15 84.44
CA LEU A 192 -19.18 4.32 85.80
C LEU A 192 -17.69 4.68 85.92
#